data_AF-A0A949G0J6-F1
#
_entry.id   AF-A0A949G0J6-F1
#
_cell.length_a   1.000
_cell.length_b   1.000
_cell.length_c   1.000
_cell.angle_alpha   90.00
_cell.angle_beta   90.00
_cell.angle_gamma   90.00
#
_symmetry.space_group_name_H-M   'P 1'
#
loop_
_entity.id
_entity.type
_entity.pdbx_description
1 polymer ?
#
loop_
_entity_poly.entity_id
_entity_poly.type
_entity_poly.pdbx_seq_one_letter_code
_entity_poly.pdbx_strand_id
1 'polypeptide(L)'
;MVAASAPADGGGEGPAADHYGIRQVKEINEAIAAAWADADLKPSADATDGEWCRRVHLDLIGRIPSVDELRAFLIDKAPTKKADLVGRLLGDDYVDEYARHWTDVWTTVLIGRDVTNERVNRPGMRQYLRRAFSKNLPYDRFMEELVTASGANANRKDVDGFNGATNFLSGKMEEMGVENGVQATAKTAQIFLGLQVQCTQCHNHPFNKGKQNQFWEMNAFFRQTRALRKRGGTEDVQWIELVDQDFAGEGGNPEEAELYYELRNGLMKVAYPVFVDGTEIAKSGFLPGTMEDGTAYGVHRRRELATLIKSSPFFAKAVVNRMWGHFLGHGFTKPVDDLGEHNPPSHPELLEALADMFREQSYDLRELIRWIVLSKPYALSSRTTTTNDRDDPALGEKPRFTHFYLRQMQAEELYESLLTATEADQSARGEEAAKKKDAWLSQFVIAFGTDEGDDATTFNGSIPQVLMMFNGDMIKSATGTGKGGFLDKVASGPLTNAAKIETLYMAALARKPSGSELAVANRMVAARKGDVIGALQDVWWAVLNSNEFIIKH
;
A
#
# COMPACT_ATOMS: atom_id res chain seq x y z
N MET A 1 -32.51 63.19 2.44
CA MET A 1 -33.06 61.96 1.83
C MET A 1 -32.08 61.52 0.75
N VAL A 2 -31.13 60.65 1.12
CA VAL A 2 -30.14 60.09 0.21
C VAL A 2 -30.61 58.66 -0.06
N ALA A 3 -30.93 58.37 -1.33
CA ALA A 3 -31.40 57.08 -1.78
C ALA A 3 -30.31 56.03 -1.59
N ALA A 4 -30.67 54.91 -0.95
CA ALA A 4 -29.81 53.76 -0.77
C ALA A 4 -29.66 53.01 -2.10
N SER A 5 -28.43 52.90 -2.59
CA SER A 5 -28.05 51.93 -3.62
C SER A 5 -27.64 50.64 -2.93
N ALA A 6 -28.38 49.55 -3.16
CA ALA A 6 -27.98 48.21 -2.78
C ALA A 6 -26.63 47.83 -3.43
N PRO A 7 -25.74 47.10 -2.73
CA PRO A 7 -24.53 46.60 -3.36
C PRO A 7 -24.90 45.48 -4.33
N ALA A 8 -24.33 45.57 -5.53
CA ALA A 8 -24.44 44.59 -6.58
C ALA A 8 -23.90 43.23 -6.12
N ASP A 9 -24.66 42.20 -6.45
CA ASP A 9 -24.31 40.79 -6.34
C ASP A 9 -23.02 40.53 -7.12
N GLY A 10 -21.92 40.31 -6.39
CA GLY A 10 -20.63 39.93 -6.93
C GLY A 10 -20.57 38.42 -7.15
N GLY A 11 -21.35 37.91 -8.10
CA GLY A 11 -21.16 36.57 -8.66
C GLY A 11 -19.87 36.55 -9.49
N GLY A 12 -18.74 36.23 -8.84
CA GLY A 12 -17.43 36.13 -9.48
C GLY A 12 -16.72 34.83 -9.08
N GLU A 13 -16.66 33.88 -10.03
CA GLU A 13 -15.72 32.75 -10.14
C GLU A 13 -15.04 32.25 -8.85
N GLY A 14 -15.66 31.30 -8.17
CA GLY A 14 -14.97 30.44 -7.20
C GLY A 14 -15.43 28.99 -7.30
N PRO A 15 -14.89 28.19 -8.24
CA PRO A 15 -14.83 26.75 -8.02
C PRO A 15 -13.61 26.02 -8.62
N ALA A 16 -12.69 26.65 -9.37
CA ALA A 16 -11.63 25.92 -10.09
C ALA A 16 -10.36 25.61 -9.25
N ALA A 17 -10.20 26.24 -8.09
CA ALA A 17 -8.93 26.26 -7.34
C ALA A 17 -8.70 25.04 -6.42
N ASP A 18 -9.74 24.32 -6.03
CA ASP A 18 -9.68 23.21 -5.05
C ASP A 18 -9.66 21.81 -5.67
N HIS A 19 -9.88 21.72 -6.99
CA HIS A 19 -9.89 20.46 -7.73
C HIS A 19 -9.01 20.46 -8.98
N TYR A 20 -8.25 21.52 -9.24
CA TYR A 20 -7.21 21.62 -10.29
C TYR A 20 -7.70 21.28 -11.72
N GLY A 21 -8.99 21.48 -12.00
CA GLY A 21 -9.61 21.08 -13.27
C GLY A 21 -9.79 19.56 -13.46
N ILE A 22 -9.56 18.74 -12.42
CA ILE A 22 -9.73 17.29 -12.44
C ILE A 22 -11.16 16.94 -11.98
N ARG A 23 -11.97 16.37 -12.89
CA ARG A 23 -13.37 15.99 -12.61
C ARG A 23 -13.48 15.09 -11.38
N GLN A 24 -12.63 14.07 -11.30
CA GLN A 24 -12.66 13.06 -10.24
C GLN A 24 -12.39 13.66 -8.86
N VAL A 25 -11.46 14.62 -8.77
CA VAL A 25 -11.17 15.35 -7.53
C VAL A 25 -12.37 16.18 -7.10
N LYS A 26 -13.04 16.85 -8.06
CA LYS A 26 -14.26 17.60 -7.80
C LYS A 26 -15.37 16.71 -7.23
N GLU A 27 -15.64 15.57 -7.87
CA GLU A 27 -16.67 14.63 -7.43
C GLU A 27 -16.39 14.06 -6.03
N ILE A 28 -15.12 13.73 -5.72
CA ILE A 28 -14.71 13.34 -4.37
C ILE A 28 -15.02 14.46 -3.36
N ASN A 29 -14.61 15.69 -3.66
CA ASN A 29 -14.77 16.83 -2.76
C ASN A 29 -16.25 17.11 -2.49
N GLU A 30 -17.09 17.10 -3.52
CA GLU A 30 -18.53 17.34 -3.41
C GLU A 30 -19.23 16.24 -2.59
N ALA A 31 -18.92 14.97 -2.85
CA ALA A 31 -19.52 13.84 -2.13
C ALA A 31 -19.16 13.83 -0.64
N ILE A 32 -17.90 14.09 -0.32
CA ILE A 32 -17.41 14.15 1.07
C ILE A 32 -18.00 15.39 1.80
N ALA A 33 -18.05 16.54 1.13
CA ALA A 33 -18.63 17.75 1.72
C ALA A 33 -20.13 17.60 1.99
N ALA A 34 -20.87 16.93 1.11
CA ALA A 34 -22.28 16.61 1.33
C ALA A 34 -22.46 15.71 2.58
N ALA A 35 -21.63 14.68 2.73
CA ALA A 35 -21.67 13.79 3.89
C ALA A 35 -21.35 14.53 5.22
N TRP A 36 -20.44 15.51 5.19
CA TRP A 36 -20.19 16.36 6.36
C TRP A 36 -21.39 17.23 6.71
N ALA A 37 -22.03 17.85 5.71
CA ALA A 37 -23.20 18.70 5.90
C ALA A 37 -24.39 17.90 6.49
N ASP A 38 -24.65 16.71 5.95
CA ASP A 38 -25.72 15.82 6.44
C ASP A 38 -25.51 15.37 7.89
N ALA A 39 -24.25 15.27 8.33
CA ALA A 39 -23.88 14.87 9.67
C ALA A 39 -23.68 16.04 10.66
N ASP A 40 -23.88 17.29 10.21
CA ASP A 40 -23.54 18.51 10.96
C ASP A 40 -22.10 18.47 11.52
N LEU A 41 -21.17 18.06 10.65
CA LEU A 41 -19.74 18.00 10.93
C LEU A 41 -19.02 19.15 10.21
N LYS A 42 -18.07 19.76 10.91
CA LYS A 42 -17.16 20.74 10.29
C LYS A 42 -15.78 20.11 10.18
N PRO A 43 -15.18 20.08 8.98
CA PRO A 43 -13.84 19.52 8.81
C PRO A 43 -12.79 20.41 9.50
N SER A 44 -11.62 19.82 9.76
CA SER A 44 -10.43 20.54 10.20
C SER A 44 -9.97 21.55 9.15
N ALA A 45 -9.11 22.48 9.57
CA ALA A 45 -8.45 23.39 8.63
C ALA A 45 -7.56 22.60 7.64
N ASP A 46 -7.22 23.22 6.53
CA ASP A 46 -6.23 22.66 5.60
C ASP A 46 -4.87 22.51 6.29
N ALA A 47 -4.19 21.41 5.95
CA ALA A 47 -2.80 21.21 6.32
C ALA A 47 -1.95 22.36 5.75
N THR A 48 -0.93 22.74 6.51
CA THR A 48 0.09 23.66 6.00
C THR A 48 0.79 23.07 4.78
N ASP A 49 1.38 23.92 3.93
CA ASP A 49 2.11 23.46 2.76
C ASP A 49 3.25 22.47 3.12
N GLY A 50 3.91 22.67 4.27
CA GLY A 50 4.96 21.77 4.75
C GLY A 50 4.43 20.39 5.15
N GLU A 51 3.34 20.35 5.92
CA GLU A 51 2.64 19.11 6.30
C GLU A 51 2.17 18.33 5.06
N TRP A 52 1.49 19.01 4.13
CA TRP A 52 0.99 18.38 2.91
C TRP A 52 2.13 17.88 2.01
N CYS A 53 3.19 18.69 1.84
CA CYS A 53 4.37 18.31 1.04
C CYS A 53 5.08 17.09 1.64
N ARG A 54 5.24 17.04 2.96
CA ARG A 54 5.78 15.87 3.66
C ARG A 54 4.97 14.63 3.38
N ARG A 55 3.66 14.73 3.59
CA ARG A 55 2.70 13.63 3.48
C ARG A 55 2.71 13.04 2.07
N VAL A 56 2.66 13.88 1.03
CA VAL A 56 2.62 13.42 -0.36
C VAL A 56 3.93 12.77 -0.80
N HIS A 57 5.11 13.24 -0.34
CA HIS A 57 6.36 12.55 -0.64
C HIS A 57 6.41 11.17 0.03
N LEU A 58 6.00 11.08 1.30
CA LEU A 58 5.96 9.81 2.02
C LEU A 58 5.06 8.79 1.33
N ASP A 59 3.85 9.22 0.98
CA ASP A 59 2.83 8.35 0.40
C ASP A 59 3.06 7.99 -1.07
N LEU A 60 3.76 8.82 -1.84
CA LEU A 60 4.00 8.54 -3.27
C LEU A 60 5.33 7.84 -3.53
N ILE A 61 6.39 8.22 -2.81
CA ILE A 61 7.76 7.77 -3.09
C ILE A 61 8.48 7.19 -1.86
N GLY A 62 7.76 7.04 -0.74
CA GLY A 62 8.24 6.32 0.43
C GLY A 62 9.33 7.03 1.24
N ARG A 63 9.44 8.35 1.14
CA ARG A 63 10.38 9.16 1.95
C ARG A 63 9.86 10.58 2.15
N ILE A 64 10.39 11.28 3.14
CA ILE A 64 10.16 12.71 3.32
C ILE A 64 10.81 13.53 2.18
N PRO A 65 10.39 14.79 1.93
CA PRO A 65 11.11 15.67 1.00
C PRO A 65 12.50 16.00 1.53
N SER A 66 13.46 16.13 0.63
CA SER A 66 14.72 16.81 0.94
C SER A 66 14.46 18.30 1.23
N VAL A 67 15.41 18.96 1.89
CA VAL A 67 15.29 20.38 2.23
C VAL A 67 15.11 21.24 0.97
N ASP A 68 15.75 20.88 -0.14
CA ASP A 68 15.68 21.64 -1.38
C ASP A 68 14.35 21.43 -2.12
N GLU A 69 13.83 20.19 -2.17
CA GLU A 69 12.47 19.92 -2.69
C GLU A 69 11.42 20.69 -1.90
N LEU A 70 11.52 20.67 -0.57
CA LEU A 70 10.61 21.38 0.31
C LEU A 70 10.70 22.90 0.10
N ARG A 71 11.91 23.47 0.05
CA ARG A 71 12.10 24.91 -0.19
C ARG A 71 11.51 25.31 -1.53
N ALA A 72 11.78 24.55 -2.59
CA ALA A 72 11.22 24.80 -3.92
C ALA A 72 9.69 24.83 -3.89
N PHE A 73 9.06 23.88 -3.19
CA PHE A 73 7.60 23.84 -3.04
C PHE A 73 7.01 25.01 -2.23
N LEU A 74 7.70 25.45 -1.16
CA LEU A 74 7.21 26.52 -0.28
C LEU A 74 7.30 27.91 -0.93
N ILE A 75 8.31 28.14 -1.77
CA ILE A 75 8.45 29.42 -2.49
C ILE A 75 7.49 29.52 -3.67
N ASP A 76 7.05 28.39 -4.24
CA ASP A 76 6.07 28.35 -5.31
C ASP A 76 4.70 28.89 -4.83
N LYS A 77 4.16 29.82 -5.63
CA LYS A 77 2.87 30.49 -5.42
C LYS A 77 1.86 30.15 -6.50
N ALA A 78 2.18 29.27 -7.44
CA ALA A 78 1.24 28.81 -8.44
C ALA A 78 0.04 28.14 -7.77
N PRO A 79 -1.20 28.44 -8.21
CA PRO A 79 -2.39 27.76 -7.67
C PRO A 79 -2.39 26.25 -7.96
N THR A 80 -1.60 25.81 -8.95
CA THR A 80 -1.47 24.41 -9.37
C THR A 80 -0.32 23.65 -8.68
N LYS A 81 0.48 24.31 -7.82
CA LYS A 81 1.73 23.73 -7.30
C LYS A 81 1.59 22.33 -6.67
N LYS A 82 0.44 22.04 -6.03
CA LYS A 82 0.13 20.72 -5.47
C LYS A 82 -0.06 19.67 -6.58
N ALA A 83 -0.85 20.00 -7.60
CA ALA A 83 -1.04 19.14 -8.77
C ALA A 83 0.26 18.96 -9.56
N ASP A 84 1.07 20.02 -9.69
CA ASP A 84 2.36 19.97 -10.39
C ASP A 84 3.36 19.07 -9.64
N LEU A 85 3.43 19.19 -8.31
CA LEU A 85 4.27 18.32 -7.49
C LEU A 85 3.83 16.85 -7.59
N VAL A 86 2.53 16.57 -7.50
CA VAL A 86 1.98 15.21 -7.68
C VAL A 86 2.32 14.68 -9.08
N GLY A 87 2.19 15.51 -10.12
CA GLY A 87 2.59 15.16 -11.48
C GLY A 87 4.06 14.78 -11.60
N ARG A 88 4.95 15.50 -10.92
CA ARG A 88 6.38 15.17 -10.88
C ARG A 88 6.65 13.88 -10.13
N LEU A 89 6.10 13.71 -8.92
CA LEU A 89 6.32 12.52 -8.09
C LEU A 89 5.78 11.22 -8.72
N LEU A 90 4.73 11.31 -9.54
CA LEU A 90 4.19 10.21 -10.34
C LEU A 90 4.83 10.09 -11.74
N GLY A 91 5.72 11.02 -12.10
CA GLY A 91 6.33 11.14 -13.41
C GLY A 91 7.71 10.49 -13.51
N ASP A 92 8.38 10.73 -14.64
CA ASP A 92 9.67 10.12 -14.96
C ASP A 92 10.80 10.58 -14.02
N ASP A 93 10.71 11.79 -13.48
CA ASP A 93 11.69 12.37 -12.54
C ASP A 93 11.89 11.49 -11.28
N TYR A 94 10.83 10.80 -10.84
CA TYR A 94 10.80 10.03 -9.59
C TYR A 94 10.38 8.56 -9.82
N VAL A 95 10.39 8.09 -11.07
CA VAL A 95 9.88 6.76 -11.42
C VAL A 95 10.57 5.64 -10.65
N ASP A 96 11.85 5.83 -10.32
CA ASP A 96 12.62 4.86 -9.56
C ASP A 96 12.24 4.82 -8.08
N GLU A 97 12.08 5.97 -7.40
CA GLU A 97 11.59 5.97 -6.02
C GLU A 97 10.13 5.53 -5.93
N TYR A 98 9.27 6.01 -6.83
CA TYR A 98 7.88 5.56 -6.94
C TYR A 98 7.82 4.04 -7.07
N ALA A 99 8.51 3.46 -8.05
CA ALA A 99 8.47 2.03 -8.28
C ALA A 99 9.11 1.24 -7.12
N ARG A 100 10.10 1.81 -6.40
CA ARG A 100 10.64 1.21 -5.16
C ARG A 100 9.58 1.10 -4.08
N HIS A 101 8.93 2.23 -3.79
CA HIS A 101 7.96 2.36 -2.72
C HIS A 101 6.77 1.41 -2.95
N TRP A 102 6.16 1.47 -4.14
CA TRP A 102 5.02 0.61 -4.47
C TRP A 102 5.40 -0.86 -4.58
N THR A 103 6.65 -1.18 -4.94
CA THR A 103 7.16 -2.55 -4.85
C THR A 103 7.18 -3.05 -3.41
N ASP A 104 7.67 -2.27 -2.45
CA ASP A 104 7.70 -2.68 -1.05
C ASP A 104 6.28 -2.85 -0.47
N VAL A 105 5.37 -1.92 -0.77
CA VAL A 105 3.94 -2.00 -0.39
C VAL A 105 3.29 -3.28 -0.95
N TRP A 106 3.35 -3.49 -2.26
CA TRP A 106 2.67 -4.62 -2.90
C TRP A 106 3.37 -5.96 -2.70
N THR A 107 4.67 -5.98 -2.40
CA THR A 107 5.33 -7.22 -1.97
C THR A 107 4.66 -7.73 -0.70
N THR A 108 4.43 -6.85 0.28
CA THR A 108 3.77 -7.21 1.54
C THR A 108 2.32 -7.64 1.32
N VAL A 109 1.57 -6.90 0.49
CA VAL A 109 0.17 -7.25 0.17
C VAL A 109 0.05 -8.62 -0.50
N LEU A 110 0.98 -8.97 -1.40
CA LEU A 110 0.86 -10.18 -2.23
C LEU A 110 1.43 -11.44 -1.57
N ILE A 111 2.54 -11.31 -0.85
CA ILE A 111 3.31 -12.46 -0.33
C ILE A 111 3.70 -12.33 1.14
N GLY A 112 3.15 -11.36 1.86
CA GLY A 112 3.44 -11.14 3.27
C GLY A 112 4.87 -10.68 3.55
N ARG A 113 5.26 -10.79 4.83
CA ARG A 113 6.58 -10.38 5.33
C ARG A 113 7.47 -11.55 5.76
N ASP A 114 6.99 -12.79 5.63
CA ASP A 114 7.77 -13.97 5.97
C ASP A 114 8.95 -14.14 5.00
N VAL A 115 10.15 -13.88 5.49
CA VAL A 115 11.41 -14.04 4.76
C VAL A 115 11.96 -15.46 4.80
N THR A 116 11.35 -16.35 5.59
CA THR A 116 11.76 -17.75 5.76
C THR A 116 11.01 -18.70 4.83
N ASN A 117 9.97 -18.23 4.14
CA ASN A 117 9.22 -19.04 3.19
C ASN A 117 10.04 -19.36 1.93
N GLU A 118 10.70 -20.51 1.93
CA GLU A 118 11.53 -21.02 0.83
C GLU A 118 10.77 -21.22 -0.50
N ARG A 119 9.44 -21.21 -0.49
CA ARG A 119 8.60 -21.36 -1.69
C ARG A 119 8.40 -20.04 -2.42
N VAL A 120 8.79 -18.93 -1.82
CA VAL A 120 8.63 -17.59 -2.38
C VAL A 120 10.00 -16.97 -2.60
N ASN A 121 10.31 -16.65 -3.85
CA ASN A 121 11.47 -15.87 -4.22
C ASN A 121 11.12 -14.37 -4.19
N ARG A 122 11.27 -13.74 -3.02
CA ARG A 122 10.98 -12.31 -2.82
C ARG A 122 11.76 -11.39 -3.77
N PRO A 123 13.05 -11.61 -4.09
CA PRO A 123 13.75 -10.82 -5.11
C PRO A 123 13.10 -10.91 -6.50
N GLY A 124 12.66 -12.10 -6.93
CA GLY A 124 11.95 -12.32 -8.18
C GLY A 124 10.60 -11.59 -8.22
N MET A 125 9.83 -11.64 -7.12
CA MET A 125 8.61 -10.84 -6.97
C MET A 125 8.89 -9.34 -7.07
N ARG A 126 9.89 -8.84 -6.33
CA ARG A 126 10.27 -7.42 -6.36
C ARG A 126 10.71 -6.97 -7.76
N GLN A 127 11.41 -7.82 -8.51
CA GLN A 127 11.79 -7.50 -9.90
C GLN A 127 10.56 -7.35 -10.80
N TYR A 128 9.57 -8.24 -10.66
CA TYR A 128 8.29 -8.13 -11.36
C TYR A 128 7.55 -6.84 -11.00
N LEU A 129 7.38 -6.57 -9.71
CA LEU A 129 6.67 -5.39 -9.22
C LEU A 129 7.36 -4.08 -9.63
N ARG A 130 8.69 -4.03 -9.57
CA ARG A 130 9.47 -2.87 -10.00
C ARG A 130 9.20 -2.53 -11.46
N ARG A 131 9.14 -3.54 -12.33
CA ARG A 131 8.76 -3.39 -13.74
C ARG A 131 7.30 -2.92 -13.85
N ALA A 132 6.37 -3.56 -13.14
CA ALA A 132 4.95 -3.24 -13.21
C ALA A 132 4.69 -1.76 -12.84
N PHE A 133 5.23 -1.28 -11.72
CA PHE A 133 5.03 0.10 -11.28
C PHE A 133 5.80 1.13 -12.10
N SER A 134 7.04 0.84 -12.51
CA SER A 134 7.80 1.77 -13.37
C SER A 134 7.14 1.97 -14.74
N LYS A 135 6.51 0.92 -15.29
CA LYS A 135 5.81 0.97 -16.57
C LYS A 135 4.32 1.34 -16.49
N ASN A 136 3.83 1.65 -15.28
CA ASN A 136 2.41 1.92 -15.02
C ASN A 136 1.50 0.83 -15.60
N LEU A 137 1.80 -0.45 -15.30
CA LEU A 137 1.00 -1.56 -15.76
C LEU A 137 -0.45 -1.40 -15.25
N PRO A 138 -1.46 -1.38 -16.15
CA PRO A 138 -2.86 -1.31 -15.75
C PRO A 138 -3.24 -2.38 -14.74
N TYR A 139 -4.06 -2.04 -13.75
CA TYR A 139 -4.32 -2.93 -12.62
C TYR A 139 -5.04 -4.23 -13.01
N ASP A 140 -5.88 -4.20 -14.04
CA ASP A 140 -6.51 -5.40 -14.62
C ASP A 140 -5.49 -6.36 -15.22
N ARG A 141 -4.49 -5.83 -15.94
CA ARG A 141 -3.36 -6.60 -16.47
C ARG A 141 -2.43 -7.09 -15.37
N PHE A 142 -2.20 -6.28 -14.34
CA PHE A 142 -1.43 -6.67 -13.15
C PHE A 142 -2.08 -7.86 -12.44
N MET A 143 -3.40 -7.81 -12.19
CA MET A 143 -4.13 -8.92 -11.61
C MET A 143 -4.09 -10.17 -12.50
N GLU A 144 -4.34 -10.01 -13.81
CA GLU A 144 -4.29 -11.13 -14.76
C GLU A 144 -2.90 -11.78 -14.78
N GLU A 145 -1.82 -10.99 -14.89
CA GLU A 145 -0.45 -11.50 -14.87
C GLU A 145 -0.13 -12.31 -13.60
N LEU A 146 -0.66 -11.90 -12.44
CA LEU A 146 -0.47 -12.61 -11.17
C LEU A 146 -1.29 -13.90 -11.09
N VAL A 147 -2.59 -13.83 -11.42
CA VAL A 147 -3.52 -14.97 -11.29
C VAL A 147 -3.22 -16.05 -12.33
N THR A 148 -2.77 -15.67 -13.54
CA THR A 148 -2.48 -16.62 -14.63
C THR A 148 -0.99 -16.94 -14.79
N ALA A 149 -0.13 -16.49 -13.87
CA ALA A 149 1.32 -16.69 -13.97
C ALA A 149 1.69 -18.18 -14.09
N SER A 150 2.67 -18.49 -14.94
CA SER A 150 3.34 -19.79 -15.00
C SER A 150 4.84 -19.56 -15.31
N GLY A 151 5.70 -20.51 -14.96
CA GLY A 151 7.16 -20.43 -15.13
C GLY A 151 7.92 -20.48 -13.79
N ALA A 152 9.23 -20.18 -13.86
CA ALA A 152 10.11 -20.22 -12.70
C ALA A 152 10.01 -18.95 -11.86
N ASN A 153 9.94 -19.08 -10.53
CA ASN A 153 9.77 -17.96 -9.62
C ASN A 153 11.07 -17.19 -9.30
N ALA A 154 12.23 -17.78 -9.60
CA ALA A 154 13.54 -17.23 -9.33
C ALA A 154 14.29 -16.87 -10.61
N ASN A 155 14.86 -15.66 -10.68
CA ASN A 155 15.69 -15.24 -11.82
C ASN A 155 17.11 -15.79 -11.66
N ARG A 156 17.44 -16.83 -12.43
CA ARG A 156 18.74 -17.50 -12.36
C ARG A 156 19.28 -17.76 -13.77
N LYS A 157 20.61 -17.81 -13.89
CA LYS A 157 21.29 -18.04 -15.18
C LYS A 157 21.11 -19.45 -15.73
N ASP A 158 20.82 -20.41 -14.85
CA ASP A 158 20.65 -21.84 -15.13
C ASP A 158 19.18 -22.25 -15.27
N VAL A 159 18.23 -21.30 -15.26
CA VAL A 159 16.79 -21.57 -15.28
C VAL A 159 16.12 -20.70 -16.34
N ASP A 160 15.50 -21.36 -17.32
CA ASP A 160 14.67 -20.70 -18.33
C ASP A 160 13.26 -20.40 -17.79
N GLY A 161 12.53 -19.51 -18.47
CA GLY A 161 11.12 -19.25 -18.17
C GLY A 161 10.89 -18.48 -16.87
N PHE A 162 11.84 -17.64 -16.44
CA PHE A 162 11.65 -16.78 -15.28
C PHE A 162 10.41 -15.90 -15.44
N ASN A 163 9.52 -15.97 -14.45
CA ASN A 163 8.35 -15.13 -14.32
C ASN A 163 8.12 -14.79 -12.84
N GLY A 164 8.56 -13.59 -12.43
CA GLY A 164 8.44 -13.14 -11.04
C GLY A 164 7.01 -13.08 -10.50
N ALA A 165 5.98 -12.96 -11.35
CA ALA A 165 4.57 -12.96 -10.96
C ALA A 165 4.12 -14.28 -10.33
N THR A 166 4.79 -15.40 -10.69
CA THR A 166 4.48 -16.74 -10.15
C THR A 166 4.58 -16.81 -8.63
N ASN A 167 5.42 -15.97 -8.03
CA ASN A 167 5.58 -15.88 -6.58
C ASN A 167 4.29 -15.57 -5.82
N PHE A 168 3.28 -14.97 -6.47
CA PHE A 168 1.98 -14.78 -5.86
C PHE A 168 1.33 -16.11 -5.45
N LEU A 169 1.40 -17.11 -6.34
CA LEU A 169 0.80 -18.43 -6.12
C LEU A 169 1.80 -19.50 -5.64
N SER A 170 3.10 -19.36 -5.88
CA SER A 170 4.11 -20.40 -5.53
C SER A 170 4.03 -20.86 -4.07
N GLY A 171 3.84 -19.92 -3.14
CA GLY A 171 3.69 -20.23 -1.70
C GLY A 171 2.27 -20.62 -1.27
N LYS A 172 1.29 -20.58 -2.17
CA LYS A 172 -0.16 -20.69 -1.87
C LYS A 172 -0.85 -21.90 -2.49
N MET A 173 -0.10 -22.75 -3.19
CA MET A 173 -0.59 -23.97 -3.84
C MET A 173 -0.37 -25.25 -3.02
N GLU A 174 -0.03 -25.12 -1.73
CA GLU A 174 0.19 -26.24 -0.84
C GLU A 174 0.03 -25.83 0.62
N GLU A 175 -0.57 -26.68 1.44
CA GLU A 175 -0.74 -26.49 2.89
C GLU A 175 -0.35 -27.77 3.63
N MET A 176 0.50 -27.67 4.65
CA MET A 176 0.97 -28.81 5.46
C MET A 176 1.52 -30.00 4.63
N GLY A 177 2.18 -29.74 3.50
CA GLY A 177 2.73 -30.79 2.63
C GLY A 177 1.73 -31.37 1.61
N VAL A 178 0.49 -30.89 1.60
CA VAL A 178 -0.58 -31.37 0.69
C VAL A 178 -0.88 -30.31 -0.36
N GLU A 179 -0.80 -30.69 -1.64
CA GLU A 179 -1.11 -29.82 -2.77
C GLU A 179 -2.59 -29.40 -2.75
N ASN A 180 -2.85 -28.11 -2.52
CA ASN A 180 -4.20 -27.57 -2.46
C ASN A 180 -4.26 -26.13 -2.98
N GLY A 181 -5.47 -25.62 -3.22
CA GLY A 181 -5.68 -24.22 -3.65
C GLY A 181 -6.17 -23.29 -2.55
N VAL A 182 -6.14 -23.71 -1.28
CA VAL A 182 -6.88 -23.03 -0.18
C VAL A 182 -6.38 -21.61 0.02
N GLN A 183 -5.07 -21.44 0.20
CA GLN A 183 -4.46 -20.11 0.37
C GLN A 183 -4.59 -19.26 -0.90
N ALA A 184 -4.45 -19.86 -2.09
CA ALA A 184 -4.67 -19.17 -3.35
C ALA A 184 -6.10 -18.63 -3.47
N THR A 185 -7.09 -19.40 -3.04
CA THR A 185 -8.51 -19.02 -3.01
C THR A 185 -8.74 -17.83 -2.10
N ALA A 186 -8.31 -17.94 -0.84
CA ALA A 186 -8.51 -16.91 0.16
C ALA A 186 -7.83 -15.59 -0.26
N LYS A 187 -6.56 -15.64 -0.66
CA LYS A 187 -5.79 -14.43 -1.00
C LYS A 187 -6.24 -13.80 -2.32
N THR A 188 -6.65 -14.59 -3.32
CA THR A 188 -7.19 -14.03 -4.58
C THR A 188 -8.51 -13.29 -4.33
N ALA A 189 -9.42 -13.87 -3.54
CA ALA A 189 -10.68 -13.22 -3.19
C ALA A 189 -10.47 -11.97 -2.31
N GLN A 190 -9.61 -12.05 -1.30
CA GLN A 190 -9.29 -10.92 -0.41
C GLN A 190 -8.63 -9.77 -1.19
N ILE A 191 -7.63 -10.07 -2.04
CA ILE A 191 -6.83 -9.06 -2.70
C ILE A 191 -7.59 -8.42 -3.86
N PHE A 192 -8.23 -9.21 -4.72
CA PHE A 192 -8.80 -8.71 -5.97
C PHE A 192 -10.33 -8.53 -5.94
N LEU A 193 -11.02 -9.08 -4.95
CA LEU A 193 -12.48 -8.88 -4.80
C LEU A 193 -12.84 -8.18 -3.48
N GLY A 194 -11.89 -8.02 -2.55
CA GLY A 194 -12.19 -7.46 -1.22
C GLY A 194 -13.20 -8.33 -0.48
N LEU A 195 -13.11 -9.65 -0.63
CA LEU A 195 -14.01 -10.61 0.01
C LEU A 195 -13.23 -11.52 0.96
N GLN A 196 -13.70 -11.60 2.21
CA GLN A 196 -13.16 -12.51 3.23
C GLN A 196 -13.89 -13.86 3.18
N VAL A 197 -13.36 -14.79 2.38
CA VAL A 197 -13.97 -16.12 2.16
C VAL A 197 -13.38 -17.23 3.04
N GLN A 198 -12.24 -17.00 3.70
CA GLN A 198 -11.48 -18.00 4.44
C GLN A 198 -12.26 -18.71 5.55
N CYS A 199 -13.12 -17.98 6.28
CA CYS A 199 -13.97 -18.58 7.30
C CYS A 199 -14.96 -19.60 6.71
N THR A 200 -15.31 -19.45 5.43
CA THR A 200 -16.20 -20.36 4.74
C THR A 200 -15.54 -21.66 4.27
N GLN A 201 -14.22 -21.82 4.41
CA GLN A 201 -13.54 -23.08 4.08
C GLN A 201 -14.15 -24.29 4.83
N CYS A 202 -14.45 -24.10 6.12
CA CYS A 202 -14.85 -25.19 7.01
C CYS A 202 -16.36 -25.22 7.32
N HIS A 203 -17.09 -24.12 7.08
CA HIS A 203 -18.53 -24.04 7.36
C HIS A 203 -19.19 -22.83 6.71
N ASN A 204 -20.51 -22.82 6.59
CA ASN A 204 -21.25 -21.60 6.23
C ASN A 204 -21.01 -20.53 7.30
N HIS A 205 -20.86 -19.28 6.88
CA HIS A 205 -20.66 -18.17 7.80
C HIS A 205 -21.84 -18.06 8.78
N PRO A 206 -21.59 -17.85 10.08
CA PRO A 206 -22.65 -17.86 11.11
C PRO A 206 -23.59 -16.65 11.03
N PHE A 207 -23.14 -15.53 10.46
CA PHE A 207 -23.85 -14.24 10.53
C PHE A 207 -24.12 -13.59 9.16
N ASN A 208 -23.62 -14.16 8.06
CA ASN A 208 -23.82 -13.61 6.72
C ASN A 208 -24.13 -14.76 5.74
N LYS A 209 -24.38 -14.43 4.47
CA LYS A 209 -24.83 -15.39 3.46
C LYS A 209 -23.70 -16.26 2.88
N GLY A 210 -22.45 -16.08 3.29
CA GLY A 210 -21.32 -16.84 2.79
C GLY A 210 -21.48 -18.34 3.05
N LYS A 211 -21.38 -19.16 2.02
CA LYS A 211 -21.55 -20.61 2.11
C LYS A 211 -20.24 -21.35 1.89
N GLN A 212 -20.12 -22.50 2.53
CA GLN A 212 -18.94 -23.36 2.40
C GLN A 212 -18.70 -23.83 0.97
N ASN A 213 -19.76 -24.15 0.23
CA ASN A 213 -19.63 -24.58 -1.16
C ASN A 213 -18.96 -23.52 -2.04
N GLN A 214 -19.27 -22.22 -1.81
CA GLN A 214 -18.72 -21.12 -2.61
C GLN A 214 -17.20 -21.01 -2.47
N PHE A 215 -16.65 -21.32 -1.29
CA PHE A 215 -15.20 -21.40 -1.10
C PHE A 215 -14.57 -22.48 -1.98
N TRP A 216 -15.14 -23.69 -1.94
CA TRP A 216 -14.60 -24.84 -2.68
C TRP A 216 -14.87 -24.73 -4.19
N GLU A 217 -15.95 -24.09 -4.60
CA GLU A 217 -16.23 -23.74 -6.00
C GLU A 217 -15.17 -22.78 -6.56
N MET A 218 -14.81 -21.74 -5.81
CA MET A 218 -13.70 -20.84 -6.15
C MET A 218 -12.36 -21.57 -6.12
N ASN A 219 -12.16 -22.50 -5.17
CA ASN A 219 -10.94 -23.32 -5.08
C ASN A 219 -10.71 -24.19 -6.32
N ALA A 220 -11.79 -24.70 -6.91
CA ALA A 220 -11.74 -25.55 -8.10
C ALA A 220 -11.03 -24.87 -9.28
N PHE A 221 -10.99 -23.53 -9.36
CA PHE A 221 -10.27 -22.81 -10.41
C PHE A 221 -8.74 -22.99 -10.35
N PHE A 222 -8.19 -23.29 -9.17
CA PHE A 222 -6.74 -23.47 -8.96
C PHE A 222 -6.28 -24.92 -9.10
N ARG A 223 -7.19 -25.89 -9.27
CA ARG A 223 -6.84 -27.33 -9.20
C ARG A 223 -6.06 -27.86 -10.40
N GLN A 224 -5.99 -27.10 -11.49
CA GLN A 224 -5.08 -27.36 -12.62
C GLN A 224 -3.66 -26.83 -12.39
N THR A 225 -3.36 -26.18 -11.25
CA THR A 225 -2.06 -25.54 -11.02
C THR A 225 -1.21 -26.33 -10.05
N ARG A 226 0.09 -26.39 -10.30
CA ARG A 226 1.09 -27.06 -9.45
C ARG A 226 2.29 -26.19 -9.22
N ALA A 227 2.77 -26.17 -7.97
CA ALA A 227 4.00 -25.52 -7.57
C ALA A 227 5.10 -26.58 -7.44
N LEU A 228 5.80 -26.86 -8.54
CA LEU A 228 6.83 -27.90 -8.57
C LEU A 228 8.09 -27.40 -7.88
N ARG A 229 8.47 -28.08 -6.79
CA ARG A 229 9.73 -27.82 -6.09
C ARG A 229 10.90 -28.33 -6.91
N LYS A 230 11.86 -27.46 -7.21
CA LYS A 230 13.08 -27.85 -7.92
C LYS A 230 14.26 -27.84 -6.96
N ARG A 231 14.95 -28.98 -6.89
CA ARG A 231 16.08 -29.23 -5.99
C ARG A 231 17.33 -29.48 -6.83
N GLY A 232 18.43 -28.79 -6.51
CA GLY A 232 19.72 -28.94 -7.19
C GLY A 232 20.61 -30.00 -6.56
N GLY A 233 20.07 -31.18 -6.26
CA GLY A 233 20.80 -32.29 -5.63
C GLY A 233 20.94 -32.20 -4.09
N THR A 234 20.40 -31.15 -3.46
CA THR A 234 20.26 -30.99 -1.99
C THR A 234 18.81 -31.21 -1.55
N GLU A 235 18.55 -31.29 -0.25
CA GLU A 235 17.17 -31.32 0.27
C GLU A 235 16.46 -29.96 0.17
N ASP A 236 17.24 -28.88 0.13
CA ASP A 236 16.73 -27.50 0.07
C ASP A 236 16.04 -27.18 -1.26
N VAL A 237 14.90 -26.48 -1.19
CA VAL A 237 14.21 -25.98 -2.37
C VAL A 237 15.01 -24.81 -2.94
N GLN A 238 15.47 -24.94 -4.18
CA GLN A 238 16.24 -23.88 -4.83
C GLN A 238 15.34 -22.87 -5.56
N TRP A 239 14.25 -23.34 -6.16
CA TRP A 239 13.20 -22.52 -6.76
C TRP A 239 11.90 -23.32 -6.93
N ILE A 240 10.82 -22.60 -7.24
CA ILE A 240 9.52 -23.17 -7.61
C ILE A 240 9.28 -22.92 -9.10
N GLU A 241 8.79 -23.94 -9.80
CA GLU A 241 8.21 -23.80 -11.13
C GLU A 241 6.69 -23.94 -11.03
N LEU A 242 5.97 -22.87 -11.32
CA LEU A 242 4.51 -22.86 -11.32
C LEU A 242 4.01 -23.29 -12.71
N VAL A 243 3.29 -24.40 -12.78
CA VAL A 243 2.82 -24.99 -14.04
C VAL A 243 1.33 -25.26 -13.99
N ASP A 244 0.71 -25.28 -15.15
CA ASP A 244 -0.63 -25.82 -15.33
C ASP A 244 -0.52 -27.26 -15.85
N GLN A 245 -1.36 -28.15 -15.31
CA GLN A 245 -1.45 -29.57 -15.65
C GLN A 245 -2.91 -30.01 -15.64
N ASP A 246 -3.21 -31.07 -16.38
CA ASP A 246 -4.51 -31.71 -16.32
C ASP A 246 -4.85 -32.12 -14.88
N PHE A 247 -6.08 -31.87 -14.47
CA PHE A 247 -6.58 -32.25 -13.16
C PHE A 247 -7.56 -33.41 -13.31
N ALA A 248 -7.13 -34.62 -12.92
CA ALA A 248 -7.99 -35.79 -12.97
C ALA A 248 -9.19 -35.75 -12.01
N GLY A 249 -9.27 -34.77 -11.10
CA GLY A 249 -10.21 -34.83 -9.98
C GLY A 249 -9.76 -35.83 -8.93
N GLU A 250 -10.37 -35.74 -7.76
CA GLU A 250 -10.16 -36.70 -6.67
C GLU A 250 -10.89 -38.03 -6.94
N GLY A 251 -11.88 -38.02 -7.84
CA GLY A 251 -12.51 -39.21 -8.41
C GLY A 251 -11.73 -39.87 -9.56
N GLY A 252 -10.64 -39.26 -10.04
CA GLY A 252 -9.77 -39.82 -11.07
C GLY A 252 -10.28 -39.73 -12.51
N ASN A 253 -11.40 -39.04 -12.76
CA ASN A 253 -11.90 -38.73 -14.10
C ASN A 253 -11.67 -37.26 -14.47
N PRO A 254 -10.73 -36.92 -15.37
CA PRO A 254 -10.50 -35.54 -15.80
C PRO A 254 -11.69 -34.87 -16.52
N GLU A 255 -12.66 -35.61 -17.05
CA GLU A 255 -13.88 -34.99 -17.64
C GLU A 255 -14.81 -34.41 -16.58
N GLU A 256 -14.79 -35.01 -15.39
CA GLU A 256 -15.59 -34.59 -14.23
C GLU A 256 -14.77 -33.66 -13.31
N ALA A 257 -13.49 -34.01 -13.10
CA ALA A 257 -12.51 -33.28 -12.31
C ALA A 257 -13.04 -32.82 -10.94
N GLU A 258 -13.68 -33.77 -10.25
CA GLU A 258 -14.35 -33.56 -8.97
C GLU A 258 -13.36 -33.10 -7.89
N LEU A 259 -13.75 -32.06 -7.16
CA LEU A 259 -13.07 -31.63 -5.93
C LEU A 259 -13.97 -31.96 -4.75
N TYR A 260 -13.54 -32.83 -3.84
CA TYR A 260 -14.33 -33.15 -2.67
C TYR A 260 -14.00 -32.24 -1.49
N TYR A 261 -15.03 -31.92 -0.70
CA TYR A 261 -14.86 -31.24 0.58
C TYR A 261 -15.83 -31.81 1.62
N GLU A 262 -15.41 -31.77 2.87
CA GLU A 262 -16.17 -32.36 3.99
C GLU A 262 -17.01 -31.30 4.69
N LEU A 263 -18.29 -31.62 4.92
CA LEU A 263 -19.17 -30.85 5.79
C LEU A 263 -18.93 -31.23 7.26
N ARG A 264 -19.29 -30.34 8.20
CA ARG A 264 -19.15 -30.60 9.65
C ARG A 264 -19.82 -31.88 10.17
N ASN A 265 -20.77 -32.45 9.43
CA ASN A 265 -21.46 -33.69 9.77
C ASN A 265 -20.81 -34.95 9.13
N GLY A 266 -19.62 -34.81 8.52
CA GLY A 266 -18.89 -35.89 7.86
C GLY A 266 -19.37 -36.23 6.45
N LEU A 267 -20.35 -35.49 5.90
CA LEU A 267 -20.79 -35.72 4.53
C LEU A 267 -19.80 -35.08 3.55
N MET A 268 -19.31 -35.89 2.61
CA MET A 268 -18.55 -35.40 1.46
C MET A 268 -19.48 -34.74 0.44
N LYS A 269 -19.05 -33.61 -0.09
CA LYS A 269 -19.68 -32.87 -1.19
C LYS A 269 -18.68 -32.66 -2.32
N VAL A 270 -19.19 -32.45 -3.52
CA VAL A 270 -18.39 -32.11 -4.71
C VAL A 270 -18.51 -30.62 -4.97
N ALA A 271 -17.40 -30.00 -5.36
CA ALA A 271 -17.36 -28.65 -5.89
C ALA A 271 -16.82 -28.66 -7.33
N TYR A 272 -17.41 -27.81 -8.16
CA TYR A 272 -16.98 -27.52 -9.53
C TYR A 272 -16.63 -26.03 -9.63
N PRO A 273 -15.86 -25.61 -10.65
CA PRO A 273 -15.48 -24.21 -10.79
C PRO A 273 -16.70 -23.31 -11.06
N VAL A 274 -17.12 -22.59 -10.01
CA VAL A 274 -18.20 -21.59 -10.03
C VAL A 274 -17.68 -20.33 -9.34
N PHE A 275 -17.81 -19.20 -10.02
CA PHE A 275 -17.35 -17.91 -9.49
C PHE A 275 -18.28 -17.40 -8.39
N VAL A 276 -17.83 -16.39 -7.64
CA VAL A 276 -18.53 -15.89 -6.45
C VAL A 276 -19.94 -15.33 -6.72
N ASP A 277 -20.24 -14.99 -7.98
CA ASP A 277 -21.56 -14.54 -8.44
C ASP A 277 -22.46 -15.67 -8.98
N GLY A 278 -21.98 -16.92 -8.97
CA GLY A 278 -22.68 -18.09 -9.49
C GLY A 278 -22.36 -18.41 -10.96
N THR A 279 -21.47 -17.67 -11.63
CA THR A 279 -21.08 -17.98 -13.00
C THR A 279 -20.29 -19.28 -13.07
N GLU A 280 -20.82 -20.28 -13.77
CA GLU A 280 -20.20 -21.58 -13.97
C GLU A 280 -19.29 -21.57 -15.21
N ILE A 281 -18.19 -22.32 -15.16
CA ILE A 281 -17.38 -22.66 -16.34
C ILE A 281 -17.37 -24.18 -16.56
N ALA A 282 -16.80 -24.64 -17.67
CA ALA A 282 -16.66 -26.07 -17.94
C ALA A 282 -15.95 -26.78 -16.76
N LYS A 283 -16.55 -27.87 -16.26
CA LYS A 283 -15.98 -28.70 -15.20
C LYS A 283 -14.75 -29.50 -15.64
N SER A 284 -14.39 -29.50 -16.92
CA SER A 284 -13.22 -30.22 -17.45
C SER A 284 -11.96 -29.92 -16.64
N GLY A 285 -11.20 -30.98 -16.36
CA GLY A 285 -9.87 -30.95 -15.79
C GLY A 285 -8.77 -30.88 -16.83
N PHE A 286 -9.07 -31.17 -18.11
CA PHE A 286 -8.12 -31.02 -19.21
C PHE A 286 -7.77 -29.56 -19.46
N LEU A 287 -6.49 -29.28 -19.72
CA LEU A 287 -6.03 -28.04 -20.31
C LEU A 287 -6.54 -27.89 -21.75
N PRO A 288 -6.59 -26.66 -22.29
CA PRO A 288 -7.06 -26.44 -23.66
C PRO A 288 -6.23 -27.21 -24.68
N GLY A 289 -6.91 -27.95 -25.54
CA GLY A 289 -6.31 -28.70 -26.64
C GLY A 289 -7.28 -28.86 -27.81
N THR A 290 -6.82 -29.49 -28.87
CA THR A 290 -7.62 -29.78 -30.06
C THR A 290 -7.53 -31.28 -30.36
N MET A 291 -8.68 -31.92 -30.57
CA MET A 291 -8.76 -33.30 -31.03
C MET A 291 -8.27 -33.42 -32.49
N GLU A 292 -8.04 -34.64 -32.96
CA GLU A 292 -7.59 -34.89 -34.35
C GLU A 292 -8.58 -34.38 -35.40
N ASP A 293 -9.88 -34.35 -35.07
CA ASP A 293 -10.94 -33.84 -35.94
C ASP A 293 -11.11 -32.31 -35.92
N GLY A 294 -10.27 -31.60 -35.17
CA GLY A 294 -10.32 -30.15 -35.02
C GLY A 294 -11.20 -29.65 -33.87
N THR A 295 -11.87 -30.53 -33.11
CA THR A 295 -12.71 -30.14 -31.98
C THR A 295 -11.86 -29.65 -30.81
N ALA A 296 -12.11 -28.42 -30.35
CA ALA A 296 -11.46 -27.88 -29.15
C ALA A 296 -12.03 -28.52 -27.88
N TYR A 297 -11.17 -28.84 -26.91
CA TYR A 297 -11.55 -29.37 -25.61
C TYR A 297 -10.74 -28.71 -24.49
N GLY A 298 -11.13 -28.99 -23.25
CA GLY A 298 -10.44 -28.48 -22.07
C GLY A 298 -10.74 -27.02 -21.76
N VAL A 299 -10.21 -26.56 -20.64
CA VAL A 299 -10.40 -25.20 -20.13
C VAL A 299 -9.17 -24.78 -19.34
N HIS A 300 -8.79 -23.52 -19.43
CA HIS A 300 -7.72 -22.97 -18.62
C HIS A 300 -8.31 -22.22 -17.43
N ARG A 301 -8.62 -22.94 -16.35
CA ARG A 301 -9.45 -22.41 -15.25
C ARG A 301 -8.95 -21.09 -14.67
N ARG A 302 -7.64 -20.92 -14.44
CA ARG A 302 -7.11 -19.62 -13.94
C ARG A 302 -7.27 -18.44 -14.91
N ARG A 303 -7.29 -18.67 -16.22
CA ARG A 303 -7.54 -17.60 -17.21
C ARG A 303 -9.01 -17.21 -17.24
N GLU A 304 -9.91 -18.19 -17.13
CA GLU A 304 -11.33 -17.93 -16.93
C GLU A 304 -11.55 -17.16 -15.63
N LEU A 305 -10.89 -17.57 -14.54
CA LEU A 305 -10.95 -16.87 -13.26
C LEU A 305 -10.53 -15.40 -13.37
N ALA A 306 -9.41 -15.12 -14.03
CA ALA A 306 -8.96 -13.75 -14.24
C ALA A 306 -9.99 -12.93 -15.06
N THR A 307 -10.62 -13.53 -16.06
CA THR A 307 -11.70 -12.89 -16.82
C THR A 307 -12.90 -12.54 -15.92
N LEU A 308 -13.34 -13.49 -15.10
CA LEU A 308 -14.47 -13.33 -14.18
C LEU A 308 -14.19 -12.29 -13.08
N ILE A 309 -12.96 -12.26 -12.56
CA ILE A 309 -12.52 -11.21 -11.63
C ILE A 309 -12.60 -9.85 -12.31
N LYS A 310 -12.04 -9.67 -13.52
CA LYS A 310 -12.08 -8.37 -14.23
C LYS A 310 -13.49 -7.87 -14.49
N SER A 311 -14.44 -8.75 -14.77
CA SER A 311 -15.84 -8.39 -14.99
C SER A 311 -16.62 -8.14 -13.69
N SER A 312 -16.06 -8.52 -12.54
CA SER A 312 -16.75 -8.38 -11.25
C SER A 312 -16.90 -6.91 -10.84
N PRO A 313 -18.05 -6.49 -10.31
CA PRO A 313 -18.21 -5.16 -9.72
C PRO A 313 -17.30 -4.96 -8.50
N PHE A 314 -16.87 -6.05 -7.86
CA PHE A 314 -15.98 -6.00 -6.70
C PHE A 314 -14.53 -5.65 -7.08
N PHE A 315 -14.10 -5.90 -8.32
CA PHE A 315 -12.69 -5.74 -8.70
C PHE A 315 -12.18 -4.31 -8.54
N ALA A 316 -12.86 -3.35 -9.17
CA ALA A 316 -12.51 -1.95 -9.05
C ALA A 316 -12.73 -1.42 -7.62
N LYS A 317 -13.83 -1.82 -6.95
CA LYS A 317 -14.14 -1.40 -5.57
C LYS A 317 -13.08 -1.84 -4.58
N ALA A 318 -12.58 -3.07 -4.70
CA ALA A 318 -11.58 -3.64 -3.80
C ALA A 318 -10.29 -2.81 -3.81
N VAL A 319 -9.78 -2.50 -5.00
CA VAL A 319 -8.56 -1.70 -5.12
C VAL A 319 -8.79 -0.23 -4.77
N VAL A 320 -9.91 0.37 -5.18
CA VAL A 320 -10.26 1.75 -4.78
C VAL A 320 -10.32 1.87 -3.25
N ASN A 321 -11.02 0.94 -2.58
CA ASN A 321 -11.14 0.94 -1.12
C ASN A 321 -9.80 0.74 -0.42
N ARG A 322 -8.97 -0.20 -0.92
CA ARG A 322 -7.62 -0.43 -0.40
C ARG A 322 -6.73 0.79 -0.55
N MET A 323 -6.70 1.39 -1.74
CA MET A 323 -5.85 2.56 -2.02
C MET A 323 -6.34 3.77 -1.22
N TRP A 324 -7.66 3.99 -1.13
CA TRP A 324 -8.24 5.01 -0.27
C TRP A 324 -7.81 4.84 1.19
N GLY A 325 -7.94 3.62 1.74
CA GLY A 325 -7.49 3.32 3.09
C GLY A 325 -5.98 3.48 3.27
N HIS A 326 -5.18 3.13 2.26
CA HIS A 326 -3.74 3.33 2.28
C HIS A 326 -3.39 4.81 2.49
N PHE A 327 -4.02 5.75 1.76
CA PHE A 327 -3.69 7.18 1.82
C PHE A 327 -4.38 7.94 2.96
N LEU A 328 -5.61 7.56 3.32
CA LEU A 328 -6.41 8.28 4.30
C LEU A 328 -6.43 7.59 5.66
N GLY A 329 -5.83 6.41 5.83
CA GLY A 329 -5.79 5.65 7.09
C GLY A 329 -6.93 4.65 7.26
N HIS A 330 -8.10 4.94 6.69
CA HIS A 330 -9.25 4.05 6.73
C HIS A 330 -9.91 4.00 5.35
N GLY A 331 -10.27 2.78 4.90
CA GLY A 331 -11.12 2.60 3.73
C GLY A 331 -12.56 3.02 4.02
N PHE A 332 -13.42 2.91 3.02
CA PHE A 332 -14.87 3.02 3.21
C PHE A 332 -15.44 1.86 4.04
N THR A 333 -14.76 0.71 4.09
CA THR A 333 -15.07 -0.41 4.99
C THR A 333 -13.91 -0.73 5.94
N LYS A 334 -14.23 -1.39 7.04
CA LYS A 334 -13.25 -1.88 8.03
C LYS A 334 -13.53 -3.36 8.30
N PRO A 335 -12.63 -4.30 7.97
CA PRO A 335 -11.34 -4.07 7.29
C PRO A 335 -11.50 -3.66 5.81
N VAL A 336 -10.42 -3.16 5.20
CA VAL A 336 -10.42 -2.61 3.82
C VAL A 336 -10.64 -3.68 2.73
N ASP A 337 -10.56 -4.95 3.10
CA ASP A 337 -10.72 -6.12 2.24
C ASP A 337 -11.97 -6.94 2.59
N ASP A 338 -12.95 -6.30 3.23
CA ASP A 338 -14.28 -6.84 3.49
C ASP A 338 -15.36 -5.89 2.95
N LEU A 339 -15.77 -6.14 1.71
CA LEU A 339 -16.82 -5.42 0.98
C LEU A 339 -18.15 -6.20 0.96
N GLY A 340 -18.31 -7.21 1.82
CA GLY A 340 -19.52 -8.02 1.88
C GLY A 340 -20.75 -7.23 2.32
N GLU A 341 -21.95 -7.77 2.04
CA GLU A 341 -23.24 -7.13 2.40
C GLU A 341 -23.35 -6.81 3.91
N HIS A 342 -22.66 -7.56 4.77
CA HIS A 342 -22.65 -7.35 6.22
C HIS A 342 -21.79 -6.16 6.67
N ASN A 343 -20.95 -5.61 5.78
CA ASN A 343 -20.03 -4.51 6.07
C ASN A 343 -20.27 -3.34 5.09
N PRO A 344 -21.39 -2.62 5.23
CA PRO A 344 -21.72 -1.55 4.28
C PRO A 344 -20.70 -0.41 4.34
N PRO A 345 -20.22 0.10 3.18
CA PRO A 345 -19.31 1.24 3.11
C PRO A 345 -19.81 2.49 3.87
N SER A 346 -18.89 3.38 4.26
CA SER A 346 -19.21 4.68 4.86
C SER A 346 -19.79 5.67 3.84
N HIS A 347 -19.34 5.59 2.59
CA HIS A 347 -19.80 6.41 1.47
C HIS A 347 -20.03 5.50 0.25
N PRO A 348 -21.14 4.73 0.20
CA PRO A 348 -21.34 3.72 -0.82
C PRO A 348 -21.45 4.30 -2.23
N GLU A 349 -22.12 5.44 -2.41
CA GLU A 349 -22.25 6.11 -3.71
C GLU A 349 -20.90 6.61 -4.23
N LEU A 350 -20.05 7.15 -3.34
CA LEU A 350 -18.71 7.60 -3.70
C LEU A 350 -17.80 6.43 -4.09
N LEU A 351 -17.86 5.30 -3.35
CA LEU A 351 -17.09 4.10 -3.70
C LEU A 351 -17.51 3.54 -5.06
N GLU A 352 -18.81 3.52 -5.36
CA GLU A 352 -19.31 3.12 -6.69
C GLU A 352 -18.78 4.04 -7.79
N ALA A 353 -18.96 5.36 -7.62
CA ALA A 353 -18.53 6.34 -8.61
C ALA A 353 -17.01 6.27 -8.87
N LEU A 354 -16.19 6.12 -7.82
CA LEU A 354 -14.74 5.95 -7.96
C LEU A 354 -14.36 4.65 -8.67
N ALA A 355 -15.06 3.56 -8.39
CA ALA A 355 -14.84 2.29 -9.08
C ALA A 355 -15.16 2.39 -10.58
N ASP A 356 -16.23 3.08 -10.94
CA ASP A 356 -16.61 3.33 -12.32
C ASP A 356 -15.61 4.25 -13.03
N MET A 357 -15.24 5.37 -12.43
CA MET A 357 -14.23 6.28 -12.97
C MET A 357 -12.86 5.60 -13.15
N PHE A 358 -12.47 4.73 -12.22
CA PHE A 358 -11.23 3.95 -12.32
C PHE A 358 -11.26 2.98 -13.50
N ARG A 359 -12.40 2.32 -13.74
CA ARG A 359 -12.62 1.46 -14.90
C ARG A 359 -12.58 2.24 -16.21
N GLU A 360 -13.23 3.41 -16.27
CA GLU A 360 -13.19 4.32 -17.43
C GLU A 360 -11.76 4.76 -17.77
N GLN A 361 -10.90 4.86 -16.76
CA GLN A 361 -9.50 5.23 -16.89
C GLN A 361 -8.57 4.02 -17.09
N SER A 362 -9.12 2.93 -17.63
CA SER A 362 -8.36 1.71 -17.96
C SER A 362 -7.55 1.18 -16.78
N TYR A 363 -8.07 1.32 -15.56
CA TYR A 363 -7.46 0.84 -14.33
C TYR A 363 -6.06 1.43 -14.04
N ASP A 364 -5.83 2.70 -14.40
CA ASP A 364 -4.58 3.42 -14.14
C ASP A 364 -4.42 3.79 -12.65
N LEU A 365 -3.54 3.08 -11.95
CA LEU A 365 -3.27 3.31 -10.52
C LEU A 365 -2.70 4.70 -10.25
N ARG A 366 -1.86 5.26 -11.13
CA ARG A 366 -1.29 6.60 -10.91
C ARG A 366 -2.38 7.66 -10.94
N GLU A 367 -3.38 7.51 -11.80
CA GLU A 367 -4.53 8.42 -11.82
C GLU A 367 -5.42 8.27 -10.57
N LEU A 368 -5.72 7.04 -10.13
CA LEU A 368 -6.44 6.85 -8.87
C LEU A 368 -5.70 7.50 -7.69
N ILE A 369 -4.38 7.30 -7.61
CA ILE A 369 -3.52 7.92 -6.60
C ILE A 369 -3.62 9.44 -6.69
N ARG A 370 -3.51 10.02 -7.90
CA ARG A 370 -3.61 11.46 -8.15
C ARG A 370 -4.92 12.04 -7.61
N TRP A 371 -6.05 11.36 -7.84
CA TRP A 371 -7.36 11.86 -7.38
C TRP A 371 -7.43 11.89 -5.86
N ILE A 372 -6.93 10.84 -5.20
CA ILE A 372 -6.97 10.74 -3.74
C ILE A 372 -6.08 11.81 -3.09
N VAL A 373 -4.82 11.96 -3.52
CA VAL A 373 -3.87 12.88 -2.87
C VAL A 373 -4.14 14.37 -3.18
N LEU A 374 -4.91 14.66 -4.23
CA LEU A 374 -5.37 16.02 -4.54
C LEU A 374 -6.76 16.33 -3.96
N SER A 375 -7.42 15.36 -3.34
CA SER A 375 -8.73 15.56 -2.73
C SER A 375 -8.69 16.41 -1.46
N LYS A 376 -9.83 17.04 -1.14
CA LYS A 376 -10.04 17.82 0.07
C LYS A 376 -9.77 17.03 1.35
N PRO A 377 -10.31 15.81 1.59
CA PRO A 377 -10.01 15.06 2.81
C PRO A 377 -8.51 14.77 2.98
N TYR A 378 -7.78 14.52 1.89
CA TYR A 378 -6.32 14.36 1.95
C TYR A 378 -5.59 15.68 2.21
N ALA A 379 -6.18 16.83 1.92
CA ALA A 379 -5.57 18.14 2.16
C ALA A 379 -5.77 18.67 3.60
N LEU A 380 -6.58 18.02 4.43
CA LEU A 380 -6.90 18.47 5.78
C LEU A 380 -5.72 18.26 6.75
N SER A 381 -5.66 19.09 7.79
CA SER A 381 -4.82 18.87 8.96
C SER A 381 -5.34 17.69 9.77
N SER A 382 -4.43 16.98 10.44
CA SER A 382 -4.77 15.96 11.45
C SER A 382 -5.21 16.55 12.79
N ARG A 383 -5.05 17.86 12.99
CA ARG A 383 -5.50 18.54 14.21
C ARG A 383 -7.02 18.61 14.22
N THR A 384 -7.64 17.93 15.18
CA THR A 384 -9.09 17.96 15.37
C THR A 384 -9.56 19.25 16.02
N THR A 385 -10.86 19.46 15.95
CA THR A 385 -11.64 20.54 16.57
C THR A 385 -12.73 19.91 17.43
N THR A 386 -13.40 20.70 18.25
CA THR A 386 -14.51 20.21 19.09
C THR A 386 -15.73 19.72 18.31
N THR A 387 -15.78 19.96 16.99
CA THR A 387 -16.90 19.53 16.13
C THR A 387 -16.62 18.22 15.39
N ASN A 388 -15.37 17.77 15.36
CA ASN A 388 -14.96 16.61 14.57
C ASN A 388 -14.00 15.64 15.29
N ASP A 389 -13.72 15.86 16.57
CA ASP A 389 -13.02 14.91 17.44
C ASP A 389 -13.75 13.57 17.59
N ARG A 390 -15.08 13.57 17.43
CA ARG A 390 -15.92 12.36 17.39
C ARG A 390 -15.73 11.49 16.14
N ASP A 391 -15.16 12.03 15.06
CA ASP A 391 -14.87 11.25 13.85
C ASP A 391 -13.62 10.38 14.08
N ASP A 392 -13.75 9.33 14.89
CA ASP A 392 -12.65 8.45 15.26
C ASP A 392 -12.95 6.98 14.90
N PRO A 393 -12.51 6.52 13.71
CA PRO A 393 -12.71 5.14 13.29
C PRO A 393 -11.94 4.11 14.12
N ALA A 394 -10.97 4.53 14.94
CA ALA A 394 -10.28 3.62 15.85
C ALA A 394 -11.23 3.12 16.95
N LEU A 395 -12.25 3.92 17.31
CA LEU A 395 -13.31 3.55 18.26
C LEU A 395 -14.43 2.70 17.65
N GLY A 396 -14.32 2.33 16.37
CA GLY A 396 -15.29 1.48 15.67
C GLY A 396 -16.37 2.24 14.91
N GLU A 397 -16.30 3.58 14.88
CA GLU A 397 -17.16 4.38 14.02
C GLU A 397 -16.77 4.27 12.53
N LYS A 398 -17.72 4.55 11.65
CA LYS A 398 -17.43 4.66 10.22
C LYS A 398 -16.69 5.97 9.94
N PRO A 399 -15.63 5.97 9.12
CA PRO A 399 -14.87 7.18 8.83
C PRO A 399 -15.73 8.21 8.10
N ARG A 400 -15.67 9.45 8.58
CA ARG A 400 -16.26 10.64 7.94
C ARG A 400 -15.21 11.50 7.24
N PHE A 401 -13.92 11.21 7.43
CA PHE A 401 -12.81 11.90 6.78
C PHE A 401 -12.75 13.41 7.06
N THR A 402 -13.25 13.86 8.20
CA THR A 402 -13.31 15.28 8.59
C THR A 402 -11.95 15.88 8.96
N HIS A 403 -10.93 15.05 9.10
CA HIS A 403 -9.55 15.42 9.34
C HIS A 403 -8.65 14.31 8.79
N PHE A 404 -7.35 14.57 8.69
CA PHE A 404 -6.42 13.53 8.27
C PHE A 404 -6.14 12.57 9.44
N TYR A 405 -6.49 11.30 9.29
CA TYR A 405 -6.22 10.29 10.32
C TYR A 405 -4.71 10.02 10.39
N LEU A 406 -4.16 10.12 11.60
CA LEU A 406 -2.74 9.88 11.84
C LEU A 406 -2.39 8.44 11.46
N ARG A 407 -1.35 8.29 10.63
CA ARG A 407 -0.77 6.99 10.28
C ARG A 407 0.67 6.92 10.74
N GLN A 408 1.11 5.75 11.15
CA GLN A 408 2.54 5.53 11.42
C GLN A 408 3.26 5.24 10.10
N MET A 409 4.55 5.61 10.05
CA MET A 409 5.42 5.19 8.95
C MET A 409 5.63 3.68 8.99
N GLN A 410 5.72 3.08 7.81
CA GLN A 410 6.28 1.75 7.66
C GLN A 410 7.79 1.79 7.87
N ALA A 411 8.38 0.67 8.29
CA ALA A 411 9.82 0.57 8.47
C ALA A 411 10.60 0.95 7.18
N GLU A 412 10.09 0.58 6.01
CA GLU A 412 10.66 0.97 4.72
C GLU A 412 10.67 2.49 4.52
N GLU A 413 9.62 3.20 4.92
CA GLU A 413 9.53 4.65 4.78
C GLU A 413 10.43 5.36 5.78
N LEU A 414 10.50 4.83 7.00
CA LEU A 414 11.38 5.33 8.05
C LEU A 414 12.85 5.23 7.63
N TYR A 415 13.26 4.09 7.08
CA TYR A 415 14.62 3.87 6.57
C TYR A 415 15.00 4.93 5.52
N GLU A 416 14.17 5.11 4.50
CA GLU A 416 14.45 6.01 3.38
C GLU A 416 14.35 7.48 3.82
N SER A 417 13.47 7.79 4.77
CA SER A 417 13.36 9.12 5.36
C SER A 417 14.57 9.47 6.22
N LEU A 418 15.13 8.51 6.96
CA LEU A 418 16.38 8.71 7.70
C LEU A 418 17.55 8.95 6.76
N LEU A 419 17.69 8.16 5.67
CA LEU A 419 18.71 8.41 4.65
C LEU A 419 18.56 9.79 4.02
N THR A 420 17.33 10.21 3.72
CA THR A 420 17.04 11.53 3.13
C THR A 420 17.35 12.67 4.11
N ALA A 421 16.90 12.56 5.36
CA ALA A 421 17.08 13.59 6.37
C ALA A 421 18.56 13.81 6.73
N THR A 422 19.36 12.75 6.67
CA THR A 422 20.72 12.71 7.22
C THR A 422 21.79 12.72 6.13
N GLU A 423 21.38 12.61 4.87
CA GLU A 423 22.25 12.42 3.71
C GLU A 423 23.26 11.26 3.89
N ALA A 424 22.93 10.29 4.74
CA ALA A 424 23.81 9.17 5.06
C ALA A 424 23.86 8.17 3.90
N ASP A 425 25.06 7.58 3.68
CA ASP A 425 25.29 6.39 2.85
C ASP A 425 24.71 6.42 1.42
N GLN A 426 24.77 7.56 0.73
CA GLN A 426 24.35 7.70 -0.68
C GLN A 426 25.21 6.92 -1.71
N SER A 427 26.23 6.17 -1.25
CA SER A 427 27.16 5.45 -2.12
C SER A 427 26.66 4.07 -2.54
N ALA A 428 25.85 3.41 -1.71
CA ALA A 428 25.29 2.09 -2.02
C ALA A 428 24.24 2.20 -3.13
N ARG A 429 24.32 1.32 -4.14
CA ARG A 429 23.40 1.30 -5.28
C ARG A 429 22.95 -0.12 -5.60
N GLY A 430 21.77 -0.23 -6.23
CA GLY A 430 21.24 -1.50 -6.74
C GLY A 430 21.13 -2.58 -5.65
N GLU A 431 21.69 -3.76 -5.92
CA GLU A 431 21.57 -4.93 -5.04
C GLU A 431 22.22 -4.72 -3.66
N GLU A 432 23.31 -3.94 -3.58
CA GLU A 432 23.96 -3.64 -2.30
C GLU A 432 23.05 -2.81 -1.39
N ALA A 433 22.41 -1.77 -1.94
CA ALA A 433 21.45 -0.96 -1.21
C ALA A 433 20.24 -1.80 -0.75
N ALA A 434 19.75 -2.70 -1.61
CA ALA A 434 18.65 -3.61 -1.26
C ALA A 434 19.03 -4.55 -0.10
N LYS A 435 20.25 -5.12 -0.12
CA LYS A 435 20.75 -5.97 0.96
C LYS A 435 20.91 -5.21 2.28
N LYS A 436 21.47 -3.99 2.24
CA LYS A 436 21.57 -3.13 3.43
C LYS A 436 20.20 -2.79 4.01
N LYS A 437 19.24 -2.46 3.14
CA LYS A 437 17.85 -2.20 3.53
C LYS A 437 17.21 -3.43 4.18
N ASP A 438 17.29 -4.59 3.53
CA ASP A 438 16.70 -5.83 4.06
C ASP A 438 17.35 -6.24 5.41
N ALA A 439 18.67 -6.05 5.57
CA ALA A 439 19.38 -6.29 6.83
C ALA A 439 18.99 -5.30 7.95
N TRP A 440 18.57 -4.09 7.60
CA TRP A 440 18.04 -3.12 8.56
C TRP A 440 16.58 -3.46 8.92
N LEU A 441 15.75 -3.79 7.92
CA LEU A 441 14.34 -4.13 8.11
C LEU A 441 14.13 -5.42 8.91
N SER A 442 15.02 -6.40 8.78
CA SER A 442 14.93 -7.66 9.54
C SER A 442 14.93 -7.45 11.06
N GLN A 443 15.42 -6.30 11.54
CA GLN A 443 15.42 -5.94 12.96
C GLN A 443 14.03 -5.54 13.47
N PHE A 444 13.09 -5.20 12.57
CA PHE A 444 11.70 -4.85 12.88
C PHE A 444 10.74 -6.04 12.74
N VAL A 445 11.18 -7.14 12.13
CA VAL A 445 10.35 -8.34 11.96
C VAL A 445 10.29 -9.07 13.29
N ILE A 446 9.25 -8.74 14.06
CA ILE A 446 8.92 -9.47 15.28
C ILE A 446 8.29 -10.81 14.87
N ALA A 447 8.95 -11.92 15.22
CA ALA A 447 8.59 -13.30 14.89
C ALA A 447 7.39 -13.84 15.70
N PHE A 448 6.31 -13.07 15.83
CA PHE A 448 5.04 -13.60 16.35
C PHE A 448 4.10 -13.83 15.17
N GLY A 449 3.84 -15.12 14.90
CA GLY A 449 2.97 -15.58 13.83
C GLY A 449 1.65 -14.82 13.84
N THR A 450 1.44 -14.01 12.82
CA THR A 450 0.21 -13.27 12.57
C THR A 450 -0.05 -13.25 11.07
N ASP A 451 -1.34 -13.20 10.76
CA ASP A 451 -1.94 -13.37 9.44
C ASP A 451 -1.30 -12.42 8.42
N GLU A 452 -0.95 -12.93 7.23
CA GLU A 452 -0.41 -12.12 6.13
C GLU A 452 -1.42 -11.01 5.78
N GLY A 453 -1.14 -9.78 6.21
CA GLY A 453 -2.06 -8.65 6.14
C GLY A 453 -2.02 -7.76 7.38
N ASP A 454 -1.45 -8.23 8.49
CA ASP A 454 -1.13 -7.37 9.62
C ASP A 454 0.11 -6.53 9.33
N ASP A 455 0.02 -5.27 9.73
CA ASP A 455 0.96 -4.20 9.44
C ASP A 455 2.12 -4.28 10.45
N ALA A 456 2.71 -5.47 10.63
CA ALA A 456 3.63 -5.85 11.71
C ALA A 456 4.92 -5.01 11.80
N THR A 457 5.23 -4.22 10.77
CA THR A 457 6.35 -3.26 10.71
C THR A 457 5.94 -1.81 10.88
N THR A 458 4.64 -1.56 11.03
CA THR A 458 4.13 -0.27 11.43
C THR A 458 4.71 0.03 12.80
N PHE A 459 5.30 1.21 12.96
CA PHE A 459 6.05 1.56 14.17
C PHE A 459 5.10 1.73 15.36
N ASN A 460 4.69 0.62 15.97
CA ASN A 460 3.74 0.58 17.08
C ASN A 460 4.33 1.04 18.42
N GLY A 461 5.55 1.60 18.40
CA GLY A 461 6.24 2.11 19.59
C GLY A 461 6.76 1.00 20.50
N SER A 462 6.95 -0.23 19.99
CA SER A 462 7.52 -1.29 20.81
C SER A 462 8.92 -0.93 21.33
N ILE A 463 9.26 -1.41 22.52
CA ILE A 463 10.54 -1.11 23.19
C ILE A 463 11.75 -1.40 22.28
N PRO A 464 11.82 -2.54 21.55
CA PRO A 464 12.95 -2.81 20.66
C PRO A 464 13.07 -1.77 19.53
N GLN A 465 11.95 -1.37 18.93
CA GLN A 465 11.92 -0.39 17.84
C GLN A 465 12.39 1.00 18.32
N VAL A 466 11.95 1.42 19.52
CA VAL A 466 12.40 2.68 20.14
C VAL A 466 13.87 2.63 20.51
N LEU A 467 14.36 1.53 21.12
CA LEU A 467 15.77 1.38 21.47
C LEU A 467 16.68 1.37 20.24
N MET A 468 16.21 0.79 19.13
CA MET A 468 16.89 0.82 17.84
C MET A 468 16.95 2.24 17.28
N MET A 469 15.87 3.00 17.33
CA MET A 469 15.89 4.43 16.95
C MET A 469 16.82 5.25 17.86
N PHE A 470 16.94 4.91 19.14
CA PHE A 470 17.78 5.69 20.06
C PHE A 470 19.28 5.38 19.90
N ASN A 471 19.63 4.11 19.63
CA ASN A 471 20.99 3.59 19.76
C ASN A 471 21.53 2.89 18.50
N GLY A 472 20.72 2.73 17.46
CA GLY A 472 21.09 2.04 16.24
C GLY A 472 22.19 2.75 15.45
N ASP A 473 22.93 1.98 14.66
CA ASP A 473 24.09 2.50 13.92
C ASP A 473 23.71 3.58 12.91
N MET A 474 22.51 3.48 12.33
CA MET A 474 21.98 4.53 11.44
C MET A 474 21.83 5.86 12.17
N ILE A 475 21.29 5.87 13.39
CA ILE A 475 21.09 7.10 14.17
C ILE A 475 22.41 7.63 14.70
N LYS A 476 23.33 6.75 15.12
CA LYS A 476 24.70 7.15 15.48
C LYS A 476 25.45 7.78 14.31
N SER A 477 25.29 7.24 13.10
CA SER A 477 25.88 7.79 11.89
C SER A 477 25.24 9.14 11.53
N ALA A 478 23.91 9.20 11.54
CA ALA A 478 23.11 10.39 11.27
C ALA A 478 23.40 11.57 12.22
N THR A 479 23.68 11.26 13.49
CA THR A 479 23.99 12.25 14.53
C THR A 479 25.49 12.38 14.77
N GLY A 480 26.33 11.72 13.99
CA GLY A 480 27.78 11.78 14.13
C GLY A 480 28.34 13.15 13.75
N THR A 481 29.36 13.61 14.48
CA THR A 481 30.10 14.85 14.18
C THR A 481 31.28 14.62 13.23
N GLY A 482 31.24 13.53 12.45
CA GLY A 482 32.28 13.19 11.49
C GLY A 482 32.30 14.18 10.32
N LYS A 483 33.50 14.54 9.84
CA LYS A 483 33.65 15.49 8.73
C LYS A 483 32.90 15.00 7.48
N GLY A 484 32.09 15.87 6.88
CA GLY A 484 31.38 15.61 5.63
C GLY A 484 29.94 15.08 5.77
N GLY A 485 29.47 14.77 6.98
CA GLY A 485 28.06 14.41 7.22
C GLY A 485 27.11 15.62 7.20
N PHE A 486 25.80 15.39 7.08
CA PHE A 486 24.78 16.45 7.06
C PHE A 486 24.90 17.41 8.25
N LEU A 487 25.01 16.89 9.46
CA LEU A 487 25.12 17.70 10.67
C LEU A 487 26.39 18.57 10.67
N ASP A 488 27.52 18.03 10.20
CA ASP A 488 28.78 18.76 10.06
C ASP A 488 28.66 19.90 9.04
N LYS A 489 28.01 19.67 7.89
CA LYS A 489 27.72 20.72 6.89
C LYS A 489 26.86 21.84 7.46
N VAL A 490 25.80 21.50 8.20
CA VAL A 490 24.92 22.48 8.85
C VAL A 490 25.68 23.27 9.92
N ALA A 491 26.46 22.57 10.75
CA ALA A 491 27.15 23.18 11.89
C ALA A 491 28.33 24.06 11.47
N SER A 492 29.10 23.65 10.45
CA SER A 492 30.23 24.41 9.89
C SER A 492 29.80 25.53 8.93
N GLY A 493 28.55 25.51 8.45
CA GLY A 493 28.01 26.53 7.57
C GLY A 493 27.90 27.93 8.20
N PRO A 494 27.82 28.99 7.38
CA PRO A 494 27.80 30.39 7.82
C PRO A 494 26.46 30.86 8.42
N LEU A 495 25.51 29.94 8.61
CA LEU A 495 24.18 30.24 9.12
C LEU A 495 24.19 30.66 10.60
N THR A 496 23.20 31.45 11.02
CA THR A 496 22.96 31.74 12.44
C THR A 496 22.51 30.48 13.17
N ASN A 497 22.66 30.42 14.51
CA ASN A 497 22.21 29.26 15.29
C ASN A 497 20.71 28.97 15.08
N ALA A 498 19.88 30.01 15.00
CA ALA A 498 18.46 29.86 14.69
C ALA A 498 18.23 29.23 13.31
N ALA A 499 18.92 29.71 12.26
CA ALA A 499 18.81 29.16 10.92
C ALA A 499 19.37 27.73 10.80
N LYS A 500 20.37 27.36 11.62
CA LYS A 500 20.86 25.98 11.74
C LYS A 500 19.77 25.08 12.33
N ILE A 501 19.15 25.49 13.44
CA ILE A 501 18.02 24.76 14.04
C ILE A 501 16.84 24.66 13.07
N GLU A 502 16.48 25.74 12.38
CA GLU A 502 15.44 25.70 11.33
C GLU A 502 15.76 24.66 10.25
N THR A 503 17.03 24.56 9.83
CA THR A 503 17.44 23.59 8.80
C THR A 503 17.23 22.14 9.27
N LEU A 504 17.53 21.84 10.55
CA LEU A 504 17.29 20.50 11.12
C LEU A 504 15.79 20.16 11.13
N TYR A 505 14.94 21.08 11.61
CA TYR A 505 13.49 20.88 11.61
C TYR A 505 12.90 20.72 10.21
N MET A 506 13.38 21.52 9.25
CA MET A 506 12.96 21.42 7.85
C MET A 506 13.37 20.08 7.24
N ALA A 507 14.58 19.59 7.54
CA ALA A 507 15.09 18.32 7.03
C ALA A 507 14.33 17.10 7.56
N ALA A 508 13.96 17.10 8.84
CA ALA A 508 13.31 15.94 9.44
C ALA A 508 11.78 16.01 9.46
N LEU A 509 11.19 17.19 9.65
CA LEU A 509 9.74 17.39 9.90
C LEU A 509 9.05 18.23 8.81
N ALA A 510 9.79 18.74 7.83
CA ALA A 510 9.28 19.58 6.75
C ALA A 510 8.55 20.87 7.19
N ARG A 511 8.86 21.37 8.38
CA ARG A 511 8.35 22.64 8.91
C ARG A 511 9.43 23.38 9.68
N LYS A 512 9.15 24.65 9.98
CA LYS A 512 9.97 25.41 10.93
C LYS A 512 9.66 25.02 12.37
N PRO A 513 10.63 25.15 13.30
CA PRO A 513 10.33 25.05 14.72
C PRO A 513 9.36 26.14 15.13
N SER A 514 8.43 25.81 16.01
CA SER A 514 7.62 26.78 16.74
C SER A 514 8.50 27.65 17.64
N GLY A 515 7.95 28.78 18.11
CA GLY A 515 8.68 29.67 19.04
C GLY A 515 9.11 28.96 20.33
N SER A 516 8.29 28.05 20.86
CA SER A 516 8.61 27.24 22.04
C SER A 516 9.73 26.22 21.78
N GLU A 517 9.72 25.57 20.63
CA GLU A 517 10.76 24.61 20.24
C GLU A 517 12.10 25.32 20.03
N LEU A 518 12.09 26.47 19.37
CA LEU A 518 13.29 27.29 19.19
C LEU A 518 13.86 27.79 20.53
N ALA A 519 12.99 28.16 21.48
CA ALA A 519 13.40 28.53 22.83
C ALA A 519 14.04 27.36 23.61
N VAL A 520 13.52 26.14 23.45
CA VAL A 520 14.13 24.92 24.02
C VAL A 520 15.51 24.66 23.40
N ALA A 521 15.60 24.66 22.07
CA ALA A 521 16.86 24.43 21.36
C ALA A 521 17.94 25.46 21.75
N ASN A 522 17.58 26.75 21.86
CA ASN A 522 18.51 27.78 22.31
C ASN A 522 19.00 27.58 23.75
N ARG A 523 18.14 27.08 24.66
CA ARG A 523 18.55 26.73 26.02
C ARG A 523 19.57 25.57 26.03
N MET A 524 19.46 24.62 25.12
CA MET A 524 20.44 23.53 24.98
C MET A 524 21.82 24.04 24.53
N VAL A 525 21.85 24.98 23.59
CA VAL A 525 23.09 25.68 23.17
C VAL A 525 23.74 26.40 24.35
N ALA A 526 22.95 27.11 25.16
CA ALA A 526 23.45 27.79 26.35
C ALA A 526 23.98 26.80 27.41
N ALA A 527 23.27 25.69 27.65
CA ALA A 527 23.65 24.67 28.62
C ALA A 527 25.00 23.99 28.27
N ARG A 528 25.31 23.86 26.98
CA ARG A 528 26.58 23.34 26.49
C ARG A 528 27.73 24.36 26.48
N LYS A 529 27.60 25.48 27.19
CA LYS A 529 28.65 26.50 27.37
C LYS A 529 29.24 27.01 26.05
N GLY A 530 28.44 27.06 24.99
CA GLY A 530 28.87 27.52 23.66
C GLY A 530 29.38 26.44 22.72
N ASP A 531 29.38 25.15 23.10
CA ASP A 531 29.55 24.04 22.15
C ASP A 531 28.30 23.91 21.26
N VAL A 532 28.30 24.67 20.17
CA VAL A 532 27.20 24.72 19.20
C VAL A 532 27.04 23.38 18.48
N ILE A 533 28.13 22.67 18.16
CA ILE A 533 28.08 21.41 17.43
C ILE A 533 27.39 20.35 18.28
N GLY A 534 27.81 20.19 19.55
CA GLY A 534 27.18 19.24 20.46
C GLY A 534 25.71 19.59 20.76
N ALA A 535 25.36 20.88 20.79
CA ALA A 535 23.97 21.30 20.99
C ALA A 535 23.09 20.98 19.77
N LEU A 536 23.60 21.21 18.56
CA LEU A 536 22.91 20.83 17.33
C LEU A 536 22.79 19.31 17.20
N GLN A 537 23.76 18.54 17.69
CA GLN A 537 23.69 17.09 17.76
C GLN A 537 22.53 16.61 18.64
N ASP A 538 22.37 17.16 19.85
CA ASP A 538 21.27 16.79 20.74
C ASP A 538 19.90 17.18 20.16
N VAL A 539 19.80 18.38 19.59
CA VAL A 539 18.59 18.83 18.90
C VAL A 539 18.26 17.90 17.74
N TRP A 540 19.26 17.53 16.95
CA TRP A 540 19.07 16.64 15.80
C TRP A 540 18.60 15.25 16.23
N TRP A 541 19.25 14.67 17.25
CA TRP A 541 18.84 13.42 17.84
C TRP A 541 17.39 13.49 18.35
N ALA A 542 17.02 14.56 19.05
CA ALA A 542 15.67 14.73 19.60
C ALA A 542 14.59 14.85 18.50
N VAL A 543 14.89 15.55 17.41
CA VAL A 543 13.96 15.73 16.29
C VAL A 543 13.75 14.39 15.56
N LEU A 544 14.81 13.64 15.24
CA LEU A 544 14.73 12.33 14.57
C LEU A 544 14.02 11.26 15.43
N ASN A 545 14.04 11.42 16.75
CA ASN A 545 13.40 10.51 17.71
C ASN A 545 12.04 11.02 18.22
N SER A 546 11.52 12.09 17.62
CA SER A 546 10.20 12.62 17.99
C SER A 546 9.08 11.77 17.43
N ASN A 547 7.92 11.74 18.10
CA ASN A 547 6.72 11.09 17.59
C ASN A 547 6.30 11.66 16.23
N GLU A 548 6.48 12.96 16.02
CA GLU A 548 6.14 13.61 14.75
C GLU A 548 6.98 13.09 13.58
N PHE A 549 8.23 12.70 13.82
CA PHE A 549 9.09 12.17 12.77
C PHE A 549 8.54 10.86 12.20
N ILE A 550 8.06 9.96 13.05
CA ILE A 550 7.58 8.62 12.70
C ILE A 550 6.08 8.57 12.32
N ILE A 551 5.38 9.70 12.36
CA ILE A 551 3.95 9.80 12.06
C ILE A 551 3.73 10.59 10.75
N LYS A 552 2.88 10.05 9.89
CA LYS A 552 2.22 10.76 8.79
C LYS A 552 1.02 11.52 9.37
N HIS A 553 1.07 12.84 9.30
CA HIS A 553 0.12 13.74 9.94
C HIS A 553 -0.43 14.77 8.99
#